data_AF-A0A535IMF8-F1
#
_entry.id   AF-A0A535IMF8-F1
#
_cell.length_a   1.000
_cell.length_b   1.000
_cell.length_c   1.000
_cell.angle_alpha   90.00
_cell.angle_beta   90.00
_cell.angle_gamma   90.00
#
_symmetry.space_group_name_H-M   'P 1'
#
loop_
_entity.id
_entity.type
_entity.pdbx_description
1 polymer ?
#
loop_
_entity_poly.entity_id
_entity_poly.type
_entity_poly.pdbx_seq_one_letter_code
_entity_poly.pdbx_strand_id
1 'polypeptide(L)'
;MAANRRNSFLLALAVVVILGALGFSIGYALTGDPAGGLGATLFAIAIGLVMSLGSYFVGDQIVLTVSGAKEVDEAAAPQLFNVVREMTLAANVPMPRVYVIDDTAPNAFATGRDPAHASLAITTGLLEK
;
A
#
# COMPACT_ATOMS: atom_id res chain seq x y z
N MET A 1 19.95 -14.05 3.37
CA MET A 1 18.49 -13.78 3.29
C MET A 1 17.62 -14.59 4.29
N ALA A 2 18.04 -15.78 4.77
CA ALA A 2 17.25 -16.58 5.71
C ALA A 2 17.12 -15.97 7.14
N ALA A 3 18.17 -15.32 7.65
CA ALA A 3 18.13 -14.70 8.99
C ALA A 3 17.14 -13.53 9.08
N ASN A 4 17.02 -12.71 8.03
CA ASN A 4 16.08 -11.59 8.01
C ASN A 4 14.62 -12.07 8.00
N ARG A 5 14.33 -13.13 7.24
CA ARG A 5 12.98 -13.73 7.17
C ARG A 5 12.53 -14.31 8.52
N ARG A 6 13.47 -14.92 9.26
CA ARG A 6 13.22 -15.43 10.61
C ARG A 6 12.97 -14.30 11.61
N ASN A 7 13.76 -13.24 11.57
CA ASN A 7 13.57 -12.09 12.46
C ASN A 7 12.25 -11.36 12.16
N SER A 8 11.90 -11.17 10.89
CA SER A 8 10.60 -10.61 10.50
C SER A 8 9.43 -11.48 10.98
N PHE A 9 9.56 -12.80 10.90
CA PHE A 9 8.55 -13.72 11.43
C PHE A 9 8.42 -13.62 12.95
N LEU A 10 9.54 -13.58 13.68
CA LEU A 10 9.54 -13.43 15.13
C LEU A 10 8.93 -12.09 15.57
N LEU A 11 9.25 -11.00 14.88
CA LEU A 11 8.67 -9.68 15.14
C LEU A 11 7.16 -9.68 14.86
N ALA A 12 6.72 -10.27 13.74
CA ALA A 12 5.30 -10.39 13.42
C ALA A 12 4.54 -11.22 14.47
N LEU A 13 5.12 -12.36 14.89
CA LEU A 13 4.55 -13.20 15.96
C LEU A 13 4.44 -12.41 17.28
N ALA A 14 5.49 -11.70 17.68
CA ALA A 14 5.51 -10.90 18.89
C ALA A 14 4.41 -9.82 18.87
N VAL A 15 4.24 -9.12 17.74
CA VAL A 15 3.18 -8.12 17.57
C VAL A 15 1.80 -8.76 17.71
N VAL A 16 1.55 -9.90 17.06
CA VAL A 16 0.27 -10.62 17.16
C VAL A 16 -0.02 -11.04 18.61
N VAL A 17 0.97 -11.56 19.32
CA VAL A 17 0.83 -11.95 20.73
C VAL A 17 0.52 -10.75 21.62
N ILE A 18 1.23 -9.63 21.44
CA ILE A 18 1.01 -8.41 22.23
C ILE A 18 -0.39 -7.84 21.97
N LEU A 19 -0.80 -7.72 20.70
CA LEU A 19 -2.12 -7.21 20.35
C LEU A 19 -3.24 -8.14 20.83
N GLY A 20 -3.06 -9.46 20.73
CA GLY A 20 -4.00 -10.44 21.25
C GLY A 20 -4.14 -10.35 22.78
N ALA A 21 -3.03 -10.22 23.50
CA ALA A 21 -3.03 -10.04 24.95
C ALA A 21 -3.72 -8.73 25.36
N LEU A 22 -3.44 -7.63 24.65
CA LEU A 22 -4.10 -6.34 24.89
C LEU A 22 -5.61 -6.41 24.63
N GLY A 23 -6.03 -6.99 23.50
CA GLY A 23 -7.43 -7.19 23.17
C GLY A 23 -8.17 -8.01 24.24
N PHE A 24 -7.54 -9.09 24.71
CA PHE A 24 -8.11 -9.94 25.77
C PHE A 24 -8.19 -9.20 27.10
N SER A 25 -7.14 -8.47 27.46
CA SER A 25 -7.07 -7.69 28.71
C SER A 25 -8.17 -6.62 28.76
N ILE A 26 -8.34 -5.88 27.67
CA ILE A 26 -9.37 -4.84 27.54
C ILE A 26 -10.76 -5.46 27.58
N GLY A 27 -10.98 -6.52 26.82
CA GLY A 27 -12.26 -7.22 26.82
C GLY A 27 -12.62 -7.75 28.21
N TYR A 28 -11.69 -8.44 28.87
CA TYR A 28 -11.87 -8.95 30.22
C TYR A 28 -12.16 -7.84 31.24
N ALA A 29 -11.45 -6.71 31.19
CA ALA A 29 -11.67 -5.58 32.08
C ALA A 29 -13.06 -4.94 31.91
N LEU A 30 -13.64 -4.96 30.70
CA LEU A 30 -14.95 -4.40 30.41
C LEU A 30 -16.10 -5.34 30.77
N THR A 31 -15.96 -6.64 30.50
CA THR A 31 -17.05 -7.62 30.70
C THR A 31 -16.97 -8.39 32.01
N GLY A 32 -15.80 -8.45 32.66
CA GLY A 32 -15.57 -9.25 33.89
C GLY A 32 -15.56 -10.77 33.67
N ASP A 33 -15.87 -11.24 32.47
CA ASP A 33 -15.94 -12.65 32.07
C ASP A 33 -14.86 -12.97 31.01
N PRO A 34 -14.08 -14.08 31.16
CA PRO A 34 -13.15 -14.56 30.14
C PRO A 34 -13.79 -14.75 28.74
N ALA A 35 -15.07 -15.09 28.66
CA ALA A 35 -15.79 -15.22 27.39
C ALA A 35 -15.91 -13.88 26.65
N GLY A 36 -16.11 -12.78 27.38
CA GLY A 36 -16.15 -11.44 26.80
C GLY A 36 -14.77 -10.95 26.34
N GLY A 37 -13.71 -11.33 27.06
CA GLY A 37 -12.32 -11.12 26.64
C GLY A 37 -11.99 -11.77 25.28
N LEU A 38 -12.39 -13.03 25.11
CA LEU A 38 -12.24 -13.74 23.84
C LEU A 38 -13.08 -13.10 22.72
N GLY A 39 -14.33 -12.75 23.01
CA GLY A 39 -15.22 -12.09 22.04
C GLY A 39 -14.66 -10.76 21.53
N ALA A 40 -14.19 -9.89 22.42
CA ALA A 40 -13.58 -8.61 22.06
C ALA A 40 -12.31 -8.78 21.22
N THR A 41 -11.48 -9.76 21.56
CA THR A 41 -10.24 -10.05 20.82
C THR A 41 -10.53 -10.54 19.41
N LEU A 42 -11.47 -11.49 19.25
CA LEU A 42 -11.88 -12.00 17.95
C LEU A 42 -12.49 -10.89 17.07
N PHE A 43 -13.31 -10.02 17.67
CA PHE A 43 -13.88 -8.88 16.98
C PHE A 43 -12.80 -7.89 16.51
N ALA A 44 -11.83 -7.56 17.37
CA ALA A 44 -10.71 -6.70 17.02
C ALA A 44 -9.85 -7.29 15.88
N ILE A 45 -9.56 -8.59 15.92
CA ILE A 45 -8.85 -9.29 14.85
C ILE A 45 -9.65 -9.26 13.54
N ALA A 46 -10.96 -9.50 13.60
CA ALA A 46 -11.83 -9.46 12.42
C ALA A 46 -11.83 -8.06 11.77
N ILE A 47 -11.99 -7.00 12.57
CA ILE A 47 -11.88 -5.62 12.07
C ILE A 47 -10.50 -5.36 11.49
N GLY A 48 -9.43 -5.75 12.20
CA GLY A 48 -8.06 -5.57 11.74
C GLY A 48 -7.78 -6.25 10.41
N LEU A 49 -8.30 -7.47 10.21
CA LEU A 49 -8.22 -8.18 8.94
C LEU A 49 -8.97 -7.44 7.82
N VAL A 50 -10.19 -6.97 8.09
CA VAL A 50 -10.96 -6.19 7.10
C VAL A 50 -10.23 -4.90 6.74
N MET A 51 -9.70 -4.16 7.72
CA MET A 51 -8.93 -2.94 7.49
C MET A 51 -7.63 -3.23 6.74
N SER A 52 -6.91 -4.29 7.09
CA SER A 52 -5.66 -4.67 6.42
C SER A 52 -5.90 -5.06 4.97
N LEU A 53 -6.96 -5.83 4.69
CA LEU A 53 -7.35 -6.18 3.33
C LEU A 53 -7.78 -4.93 2.56
N GLY A 54 -8.62 -4.08 3.15
CA GLY A 54 -9.02 -2.81 2.55
C GLY A 54 -7.82 -1.92 2.20
N SER A 55 -6.88 -1.78 3.13
CA SER A 55 -5.65 -1.01 2.92
C SER A 55 -4.75 -1.61 1.84
N TYR A 56 -4.72 -2.93 1.68
CA TYR A 56 -3.96 -3.58 0.61
C TYR A 56 -4.53 -3.24 -0.78
N PHE A 57 -5.85 -3.14 -0.91
CA PHE A 57 -6.48 -2.83 -2.20
C PHE A 57 -6.57 -1.34 -2.51
N VAL A 58 -6.64 -0.48 -1.48
CA VAL A 58 -6.88 0.96 -1.63
C VAL A 58 -5.62 1.80 -1.37
N GLY A 59 -4.57 1.21 -0.77
CA GLY A 59 -3.35 1.91 -0.36
C GLY A 59 -2.70 2.72 -1.49
N ASP A 60 -2.58 2.13 -2.67
CA ASP A 60 -1.97 2.78 -3.84
C ASP A 60 -2.76 4.02 -4.28
N GLN A 61 -4.10 3.95 -4.24
CA GLN A 61 -4.97 5.08 -4.58
C GLN A 61 -4.89 6.20 -3.55
N ILE A 62 -4.70 5.88 -2.26
CA ILE A 62 -4.54 6.89 -1.21
C ILE A 62 -3.29 7.72 -1.48
N VAL A 63 -2.16 7.07 -1.80
CA VAL A 63 -0.89 7.76 -2.08
C VAL A 63 -1.04 8.70 -3.27
N LEU A 64 -1.64 8.23 -4.36
CA LEU A 64 -1.87 9.05 -5.56
C LEU A 64 -2.78 10.25 -5.27
N THR A 65 -3.87 10.03 -4.53
CA THR A 65 -4.83 11.09 -4.19
C THR A 65 -4.22 12.14 -3.27
N VAL A 66 -3.48 11.72 -2.24
CA VAL A 66 -2.79 12.63 -1.30
C VAL A 66 -1.71 13.44 -2.01
N SER A 67 -1.08 12.86 -3.03
CA SER A 67 -0.05 13.53 -3.84
C SER A 67 -0.64 14.51 -4.87
N GLY A 68 -1.98 14.61 -5.00
CA GLY A 68 -2.62 15.45 -6.01
C GLY A 68 -2.36 14.97 -7.44
N ALA A 69 -2.07 13.68 -7.62
CA ALA A 69 -1.71 13.10 -8.90
C ALA A 69 -2.91 13.11 -9.87
N LYS A 70 -2.70 13.59 -11.09
CA LYS A 70 -3.72 13.65 -12.15
C LYS A 70 -3.40 12.64 -13.24
N GLU A 71 -4.36 11.79 -13.58
CA GLU A 71 -4.19 10.81 -14.66
C GLU A 71 -4.02 11.55 -15.99
N VAL A 72 -3.05 11.11 -16.78
CA VAL A 72 -2.75 11.70 -18.09
C VAL A 72 -2.85 10.64 -19.17
N ASP A 73 -3.34 11.05 -20.33
CA ASP A 73 -3.40 10.21 -21.52
C ASP A 73 -2.16 10.39 -22.39
N GLU A 74 -1.92 9.43 -23.29
CA GLU A 74 -0.81 9.46 -24.25
C GLU A 74 -0.79 10.72 -25.12
N ALA A 75 -1.95 11.28 -25.43
CA ALA A 75 -2.06 12.53 -26.19
C ALA A 75 -1.49 13.74 -25.43
N ALA A 76 -1.58 13.74 -24.10
CA ALA A 76 -1.09 14.84 -23.26
C ALA A 76 0.43 14.78 -23.05
N ALA A 77 1.01 13.59 -23.02
CA ALA A 77 2.44 13.39 -22.76
C ALA A 77 3.04 12.23 -23.60
N PRO A 78 3.13 12.37 -24.94
CA PRO A 78 3.52 11.26 -25.81
C PRO A 78 4.95 10.77 -25.56
N GLN A 79 5.88 11.68 -25.24
CA GLN A 79 7.26 11.32 -24.92
C GLN A 79 7.35 10.46 -23.65
N LEU A 80 6.60 10.83 -22.61
CA LEU A 80 6.52 10.04 -21.38
C LEU A 80 5.97 8.64 -21.65
N PHE A 81 4.87 8.55 -22.38
CA PHE A 81 4.26 7.26 -22.72
C PHE A 81 5.19 6.37 -23.55
N ASN A 82 5.99 6.94 -24.46
CA ASN A 82 6.98 6.17 -25.21
C ASN A 82 8.05 5.55 -24.31
N VAL A 83 8.63 6.35 -23.40
CA VAL A 83 9.65 5.85 -22.46
C VAL A 83 9.07 4.75 -21.57
N VAL A 84 7.89 4.99 -20.99
CA VAL A 84 7.25 4.00 -20.13
C VAL A 84 6.91 2.74 -20.92
N ARG A 85 6.48 2.86 -22.18
CA ARG A 85 6.19 1.73 -23.06
C ARG A 85 7.44 0.90 -23.38
N GLU A 86 8.56 1.54 -23.67
CA GLU A 86 9.83 0.82 -23.88
C GLU A 86 10.24 0.05 -22.62
N MET A 87 10.09 0.67 -21.44
CA MET A 87 10.39 0.03 -20.16
C MET A 87 9.46 -1.14 -19.85
N THR A 88 8.15 -1.00 -20.11
CA THR A 88 7.17 -2.07 -19.86
C THR A 88 7.34 -3.24 -20.84
N LEU A 89 7.67 -2.96 -22.10
CA LEU A 89 8.04 -3.98 -23.08
C LEU A 89 9.32 -4.72 -22.67
N ALA A 90 10.36 -3.99 -22.25
CA ALA A 90 11.61 -4.60 -21.80
C ALA A 90 11.44 -5.47 -20.54
N ALA A 91 10.55 -5.06 -19.63
CA ALA A 91 10.24 -5.78 -18.41
C ALA A 91 9.14 -6.85 -18.59
N ASN A 92 8.51 -6.95 -19.76
CA ASN A 92 7.37 -7.82 -20.06
C ASN A 92 6.22 -7.66 -19.04
N VAL A 93 5.87 -6.42 -18.73
CA VAL A 93 4.76 -6.05 -17.84
C VAL A 93 3.71 -5.23 -18.60
N PRO A 94 2.44 -5.26 -18.20
CA PRO A 94 1.42 -4.41 -18.81
C PRO A 94 1.70 -2.92 -18.54
N MET A 95 1.13 -2.06 -19.38
CA MET A 95 1.25 -0.61 -19.24
C MET A 95 0.58 -0.15 -17.94
N PRO A 96 1.29 0.55 -17.03
CA PRO A 96 0.68 1.10 -15.82
C PRO A 96 -0.18 2.33 -16.16
N ARG A 97 -1.07 2.70 -15.24
CA ARG A 97 -1.71 4.02 -15.30
C ARG A 97 -0.67 5.11 -15.04
N VAL A 98 -0.67 6.17 -15.82
CA VAL A 98 0.33 7.24 -15.73
C VAL A 98 -0.31 8.49 -15.16
N TYR A 99 0.33 9.06 -14.14
CA TYR A 99 -0.12 10.26 -13.45
C TYR A 99 0.96 11.34 -13.48
N VAL A 100 0.52 12.59 -13.55
CA VAL A 100 1.37 13.77 -13.38
C VAL A 100 0.99 14.50 -12.10
N ILE A 101 2.01 14.83 -11.30
CA ILE A 101 1.92 15.62 -10.08
C ILE A 101 2.45 17.02 -10.40
N ASP A 102 1.71 18.04 -10.01
CA ASP A 102 2.14 19.43 -10.14
C ASP A 102 3.12 19.78 -9.01
N ASP A 103 4.41 19.53 -9.25
CA ASP A 103 5.50 19.79 -8.31
C ASP A 103 6.78 20.09 -9.10
N THR A 104 7.45 21.19 -8.74
CA THR A 104 8.71 21.63 -9.34
C THR A 104 9.92 20.78 -8.93
N ALA A 105 9.82 20.05 -7.82
CA ALA A 105 10.89 19.15 -7.39
C ALA A 105 10.90 17.89 -8.28
N PRO A 106 12.03 17.54 -8.92
CA PRO A 106 12.07 16.39 -9.82
C PRO A 106 11.94 15.07 -9.04
N ASN A 107 10.86 14.34 -9.27
CA ASN A 107 10.60 13.05 -8.64
C ASN A 107 9.72 12.13 -9.52
N ALA A 108 9.82 10.82 -9.27
CA ALA A 108 8.98 9.80 -9.87
C ALA A 108 8.84 8.61 -8.92
N PHE A 109 7.65 8.02 -8.84
CA PHE A 109 7.45 6.77 -8.09
C PHE A 109 6.43 5.88 -8.77
N ALA A 110 6.59 4.57 -8.57
CA ALA A 110 5.66 3.54 -9.04
C ALA A 110 5.06 2.81 -7.83
N THR A 111 3.75 2.59 -7.85
CA THR A 111 2.98 1.90 -6.81
C THR A 111 1.98 0.94 -7.46
N GLY A 112 1.45 -0.02 -6.72
CA GLY A 112 0.64 -1.10 -7.29
C GLY A 112 0.78 -2.40 -6.51
N ARG A 113 -0.36 -3.00 -6.15
CA ARG A 113 -0.43 -4.36 -5.57
C ARG A 113 0.13 -5.48 -6.47
N ASP A 114 0.09 -5.30 -7.78
CA ASP A 114 0.61 -6.24 -8.78
C ASP A 114 0.86 -5.51 -10.13
N PRO A 115 1.58 -6.11 -11.09
CA PRO A 115 1.89 -5.46 -12.36
C PRO A 115 0.66 -5.01 -13.16
N ALA A 116 -0.46 -5.73 -13.10
CA ALA A 116 -1.68 -5.36 -13.81
C ALA A 116 -2.44 -4.19 -13.16
N HIS A 117 -2.13 -3.89 -11.90
CA HIS A 117 -2.69 -2.76 -11.15
C HIS A 117 -1.64 -1.69 -10.83
N ALA A 118 -0.55 -1.65 -11.60
CA ALA A 118 0.52 -0.68 -11.41
C ALA A 118 0.10 0.74 -11.82
N SER A 119 0.62 1.72 -11.10
CA SER A 119 0.45 3.15 -11.33
C SER A 119 1.82 3.83 -11.23
N LEU A 120 2.13 4.72 -12.17
CA LEU A 120 3.36 5.51 -12.22
C LEU A 120 3.00 6.98 -12.07
N ALA A 121 3.59 7.66 -11.10
CA ALA A 121 3.42 9.11 -10.91
C ALA A 121 4.75 9.84 -11.14
N ILE A 122 4.70 10.92 -11.91
CA ILE A 122 5.85 11.77 -12.24
C ILE A 122 5.52 13.23 -11.98
N THR A 123 6.46 13.98 -11.45
CA THR A 123 6.30 15.42 -11.20
C THR A 123 6.57 16.26 -12.45
N THR A 124 5.90 17.40 -12.62
CA THR A 124 6.18 18.37 -13.69
C THR A 124 7.65 18.80 -13.73
N GLY A 125 8.29 19.01 -12.57
CA GLY A 125 9.71 19.36 -12.48
C GLY A 125 10.69 18.29 -12.97
N LEU A 126 10.25 17.03 -13.14
CA LEU A 126 11.03 15.97 -13.79
C LEU A 126 10.80 15.94 -15.30
N LEU A 127 9.61 16.33 -15.78
CA LEU A 127 9.28 16.37 -17.22
C LEU A 127 9.95 17.54 -17.94
N GLU A 128 10.21 18.63 -17.23
CA GLU A 128 10.79 19.86 -17.79
C GLU A 128 12.33 19.86 -17.87
N LYS A 129 13.00 18.78 -17.43
CA LYS A 129 14.46 18.64 -17.43
C LYS A 129 14.94 17.65 -18.49
#